data_AF-A0AAX3IFV4-F1
#
_entry.id   AF-A0AAX3IFV4-F1
#
_cell.length_a   1.000
_cell.length_b   1.000
_cell.length_c   1.000
_cell.angle_alpha   90.00
_cell.angle_beta   90.00
_cell.angle_gamma   90.00
#
_symmetry.space_group_name_H-M   'P 1'
#
loop_
_entity.id
_entity.type
_entity.pdbx_description
1 polymer ?
#
loop_
_entity_poly.entity_id
_entity_poly.type
_entity_poly.pdbx_seq_one_letter_code
_entity_poly.pdbx_strand_id
1 'polypeptide(L)'
;MTHESPVRVSTLAFDDLLKVGWPLALDSYQRGFVWGPDKLLQLTSDLAEFAGQPDKTLPYYIGAVLLHRDVHQSRRFIIDGQQRITALSLLYHRATGALPAGQVLSYSGQSARHIREGIQALKQQEPIAPEIIGKLRLTVIEVDSSDLAFTFFDTQNNRGVPLRATDLLKAYHLRAIDHADAEGDLKTALQQHCAERWEALQRQPAILSPGQDFAPNLFNRFLWRARRWRGAQTPAGRHETLLTEFQCDTWNHVADSRSSVDSVPLYATRHNRLATALTLTGDGEHVLHGSQLRISHNPANLPMALRQPIHEGVGFFLYADKYAALLQRLMNDPAPCAQVSFFRAIYRQLLCNNQEYLREIFMLCSLVYMDQFEVEQLTAFALRLEFLLGAIRLEKKQVKQETAANFFRLAELNLLDVIAQSYHPKQVLDFLQKRQQAVASLYADETIEVGNGVQGRYKRAVLAFYKVQADPECRNLADKSQWLEVFLKASHGGRHEH
;
A
#
# COMPACT_ATOMS: atom_id res chain seq x y z
N MET A 1 29.33 -29.76 29.31
CA MET A 1 28.33 -29.54 28.25
C MET A 1 28.90 -28.48 27.32
N THR A 2 29.35 -28.87 26.13
CA THR A 2 29.80 -27.92 25.12
C THR A 2 28.57 -27.16 24.63
N HIS A 3 28.48 -25.87 24.93
CA HIS A 3 27.47 -25.00 24.33
C HIS A 3 27.75 -24.95 22.82
N GLU A 4 26.98 -25.70 22.02
CA GLU A 4 26.96 -25.49 20.58
C GLU A 4 26.51 -24.05 20.33
N SER A 5 27.23 -23.36 19.44
CA SER A 5 26.86 -22.01 19.01
C SER A 5 25.44 -22.05 18.40
N PRO A 6 24.53 -21.14 18.78
CA PRO A 6 23.18 -21.07 18.22
C PRO A 6 23.16 -20.65 16.73
N VAL A 7 24.34 -20.30 16.19
CA VAL A 7 24.59 -19.97 14.79
C VAL A 7 25.63 -20.93 14.23
N ARG A 8 25.29 -21.60 13.13
CA ARG A 8 26.18 -22.47 12.36
C ARG A 8 26.46 -21.81 11.01
N VAL A 9 27.73 -21.60 10.68
CA VAL A 9 28.13 -21.02 9.39
C VAL A 9 28.95 -22.05 8.63
N SER A 10 28.58 -22.32 7.39
CA SER A 10 29.26 -23.28 6.51
C SER A 10 29.31 -22.77 5.08
N THR A 11 30.19 -23.34 4.25
CA THR A 11 30.18 -23.10 2.80
C THR A 11 29.83 -24.41 2.11
N LEU A 12 28.70 -24.43 1.42
CA LEU A 12 28.15 -25.65 0.80
C LEU A 12 28.01 -25.49 -0.71
N ALA A 13 28.11 -26.60 -1.44
CA ALA A 13 27.63 -26.63 -2.82
C ALA A 13 26.11 -26.51 -2.85
N PHE A 14 25.54 -26.04 -3.96
CA PHE A 14 24.09 -25.94 -4.11
C PHE A 14 23.40 -27.30 -3.87
N ASP A 15 23.95 -28.38 -4.43
CA ASP A 15 23.39 -29.73 -4.25
C ASP A 15 23.52 -30.25 -2.82
N ASP A 16 24.61 -29.89 -2.13
CA ASP A 16 24.86 -30.32 -0.75
C ASP A 16 23.92 -29.60 0.22
N LEU A 17 23.67 -28.31 0.00
CA LEU A 17 22.70 -27.52 0.77
C LEU A 17 21.33 -28.21 0.83
N LEU A 18 20.89 -28.80 -0.28
CA LEU A 18 19.60 -29.48 -0.40
C LEU A 18 19.56 -30.86 0.26
N LYS A 19 20.71 -31.52 0.45
CA LYS A 19 20.81 -32.86 1.03
C LYS A 19 20.97 -32.86 2.56
N VAL A 20 21.29 -31.73 3.17
CA VAL A 20 21.59 -31.65 4.60
C VAL A 20 20.33 -31.77 5.46
N GLY A 21 20.20 -32.86 6.22
CA GLY A 21 19.23 -32.98 7.32
C GLY A 21 17.76 -32.93 6.89
N TRP A 22 17.18 -31.72 6.86
CA TRP A 22 15.76 -31.46 6.61
C TRP A 22 15.51 -30.72 5.30
N PRO A 23 14.33 -30.85 4.68
CA PRO A 23 14.05 -30.14 3.45
C PRO A 23 14.05 -28.62 3.63
N LEU A 24 14.53 -27.90 2.61
CA LEU A 24 14.36 -26.44 2.53
C LEU A 24 12.90 -26.10 2.29
N ALA A 25 12.38 -25.10 3.01
CA ALA A 25 11.01 -24.64 2.88
C ALA A 25 10.93 -23.11 2.86
N LEU A 26 9.78 -22.59 2.40
CA LEU A 26 9.43 -21.18 2.50
C LEU A 26 8.41 -21.00 3.62
N ASP A 27 8.59 -19.95 4.40
CA ASP A 27 7.64 -19.56 5.44
C ASP A 27 6.63 -18.51 4.89
N SER A 28 5.51 -18.34 5.57
CA SER A 28 4.38 -17.47 5.20
C SER A 28 4.77 -15.98 5.11
N TYR A 29 5.77 -15.55 5.88
CA TYR A 29 6.29 -14.18 5.86
C TYR A 29 7.28 -13.90 4.73
N GLN A 30 7.80 -14.92 4.05
CA GLN A 30 8.70 -14.69 2.91
C GLN A 30 7.96 -13.99 1.77
N ARG A 31 8.70 -13.12 1.05
CA ARG A 31 8.14 -12.46 -0.13
C ARG A 31 8.02 -13.45 -1.29
N GLY A 32 7.13 -13.20 -2.25
CA GLY A 32 7.08 -14.00 -3.47
C GLY A 32 8.38 -13.97 -4.29
N PHE A 33 8.55 -14.91 -5.21
CA PHE A 33 9.59 -14.82 -6.23
C PHE A 33 9.26 -13.68 -7.21
N VAL A 34 10.15 -12.70 -7.34
CA VAL A 34 9.95 -11.45 -8.10
C VAL A 34 11.01 -11.21 -9.18
N TRP A 35 12.02 -12.09 -9.30
CA TRP A 35 13.00 -11.95 -10.37
C TRP A 35 12.33 -12.18 -11.73
N GLY A 36 12.45 -11.16 -12.59
CA GLY A 36 12.01 -11.22 -13.98
C GLY A 36 13.03 -11.90 -14.89
N PRO A 37 12.71 -12.00 -16.20
CA PRO A 37 13.62 -12.53 -17.21
C PRO A 37 14.99 -11.85 -17.21
N ASP A 38 15.04 -10.54 -17.01
CA ASP A 38 16.27 -9.73 -16.95
C ASP A 38 17.29 -10.27 -15.94
N LYS A 39 16.86 -10.56 -14.71
CA LYS A 39 17.74 -11.07 -13.65
C LYS A 39 18.18 -12.51 -13.89
N LEU A 40 17.30 -13.34 -14.42
CA LEU A 40 17.62 -14.74 -14.74
C LEU A 40 18.59 -14.84 -15.92
N LEU A 41 18.41 -14.01 -16.95
CA LEU A 41 19.33 -13.92 -18.08
C LEU A 41 20.69 -13.37 -17.65
N GLN A 42 20.72 -12.37 -16.78
CA GLN A 42 21.96 -11.87 -16.19
C GLN A 42 22.72 -13.01 -15.47
N LEU A 43 22.06 -13.73 -14.55
CA LEU A 43 22.68 -14.86 -13.85
C LEU A 43 23.18 -15.93 -14.84
N THR A 44 22.43 -16.20 -15.90
CA THR A 44 22.81 -17.20 -16.90
C THR A 44 24.06 -16.76 -17.68
N SER A 45 24.13 -15.48 -18.05
CA SER A 45 25.31 -14.88 -18.68
C SER A 45 26.54 -14.97 -17.79
N ASP A 46 26.40 -14.62 -16.51
CA ASP A 46 27.51 -14.67 -15.54
C ASP A 46 28.07 -16.11 -15.39
N LEU A 47 27.18 -17.11 -15.39
CA LEU A 47 27.56 -18.53 -15.31
C LEU A 47 28.18 -19.05 -16.61
N ALA A 48 27.71 -18.57 -17.77
CA ALA A 48 28.29 -18.90 -19.06
C ALA A 48 29.72 -18.33 -19.20
N GLU A 49 29.93 -17.10 -18.74
CA GLU A 49 31.26 -16.48 -18.68
C GLU A 49 32.20 -17.27 -17.77
N PHE A 50 31.73 -17.64 -16.58
CA PHE A 50 32.49 -18.48 -15.66
C PHE A 50 32.83 -19.86 -16.27
N ALA A 51 31.91 -20.47 -17.01
CA ALA A 51 32.16 -21.74 -17.69
C ALA A 51 33.26 -21.65 -18.76
N GLY A 52 33.45 -20.47 -19.36
CA GLY A 52 34.48 -20.18 -20.34
C GLY A 52 35.87 -19.88 -19.75
N GLN A 53 36.00 -19.74 -18.42
CA GLN A 53 37.28 -19.43 -17.79
C GLN A 53 38.27 -20.61 -17.90
N PRO A 54 39.57 -20.32 -18.10
CA PRO A 54 40.59 -21.36 -18.25
C PRO A 54 40.82 -22.16 -16.97
N ASP A 55 40.69 -21.51 -15.81
CA ASP A 55 40.82 -22.18 -14.51
C ASP A 55 39.49 -22.80 -14.07
N LYS A 56 39.38 -24.11 -14.32
CA LYS A 56 38.20 -24.89 -13.94
C LYS A 56 38.19 -25.32 -12.47
N THR A 57 39.22 -25.01 -11.68
CA THR A 57 39.32 -25.45 -10.28
C THR A 57 38.62 -24.50 -9.29
N LEU A 58 38.44 -23.24 -9.67
CA LEU A 58 37.85 -22.22 -8.81
C LEU A 58 36.33 -22.43 -8.64
N PRO A 59 35.79 -22.32 -7.43
CA PRO A 59 34.34 -22.31 -7.21
C PRO A 59 33.72 -20.96 -7.60
N TYR A 60 32.45 -20.96 -8.01
CA TYR A 60 31.68 -19.74 -8.22
C TYR A 60 30.83 -19.44 -6.99
N TYR A 61 31.08 -18.32 -6.32
CA TYR A 61 30.39 -17.95 -5.09
C TYR A 61 29.16 -17.09 -5.36
N ILE A 62 27.97 -17.59 -5.03
CA ILE A 62 26.68 -16.92 -5.34
C ILE A 62 26.05 -16.26 -4.09
N GLY A 63 26.88 -15.98 -3.09
CA GLY A 63 26.53 -15.24 -1.88
C GLY A 63 26.08 -16.11 -0.71
N ALA A 64 25.51 -15.46 0.31
CA ALA A 64 25.05 -16.11 1.54
C ALA A 64 23.56 -16.48 1.51
N VAL A 65 23.15 -17.52 2.21
CA VAL A 65 21.76 -17.93 2.46
C VAL A 65 21.59 -18.05 3.96
N LEU A 66 20.52 -17.45 4.48
CA LEU A 66 20.18 -17.52 5.89
C LEU A 66 19.01 -18.49 6.06
N LEU A 67 19.19 -19.48 6.92
CA LEU A 67 18.22 -20.53 7.21
C LEU A 67 17.84 -20.51 8.68
N HIS A 68 16.56 -20.70 8.97
CA HIS A 68 16.06 -21.05 10.29
C HIS A 68 15.74 -22.55 10.32
N ARG A 69 16.39 -23.27 11.23
CA ARG A 69 16.15 -24.68 11.46
C ARG A 69 15.00 -24.84 12.45
N ASP A 70 13.84 -25.27 11.96
CA ASP A 70 12.65 -25.51 12.78
C ASP A 70 12.54 -27.00 13.12
N VAL A 71 12.77 -27.31 14.40
CA VAL A 71 12.72 -28.67 14.95
C VAL A 71 11.31 -29.23 14.99
N HIS A 72 10.30 -28.39 15.20
CA HIS A 72 8.90 -28.80 15.28
C HIS A 72 8.36 -29.22 13.92
N GLN A 73 8.70 -28.46 12.88
CA GLN A 73 8.26 -28.76 11.52
C GLN A 73 9.21 -29.68 10.76
N SER A 74 10.37 -30.02 11.34
CA SER A 74 11.44 -30.78 10.68
C SER A 74 11.79 -30.18 9.31
N ARG A 75 11.96 -28.86 9.27
CA ARG A 75 12.20 -28.06 8.06
C ARG A 75 13.31 -27.03 8.30
N ARG A 76 13.93 -26.60 7.21
CA ARG A 76 14.86 -25.47 7.20
C ARG A 76 14.23 -24.34 6.37
N PHE A 77 13.70 -23.34 7.06
CA PHE A 77 13.06 -22.20 6.43
C PHE A 77 14.08 -21.23 5.87
N ILE A 78 13.92 -20.85 4.61
CA ILE A 78 14.77 -19.83 3.99
C ILE A 78 14.32 -18.46 4.49
N ILE A 79 15.22 -17.77 5.19
CA ILE A 79 15.00 -16.42 5.72
C ILE A 79 15.56 -15.36 4.77
N ASP A 80 16.74 -15.62 4.19
CA ASP A 80 17.31 -14.83 3.08
C ASP A 80 17.91 -15.74 2.01
N GLY A 81 17.95 -15.26 0.78
CA GLY A 81 18.48 -15.97 -0.38
C GLY A 81 17.42 -16.71 -1.18
N GLN A 82 16.13 -16.58 -0.82
CA GLN A 82 15.02 -17.23 -1.53
C GLN A 82 15.08 -17.02 -3.04
N GLN A 83 15.25 -15.77 -3.51
CA GLN A 83 15.25 -15.48 -4.95
C GLN A 83 16.38 -16.23 -5.68
N ARG A 84 17.55 -16.34 -5.05
CA ARG A 84 18.70 -17.07 -5.57
C ARG A 84 18.43 -18.57 -5.58
N ILE A 85 17.94 -19.14 -4.48
CA ILE A 85 17.60 -20.57 -4.39
C ILE A 85 16.54 -20.95 -5.43
N THR A 86 15.50 -20.13 -5.61
CA THR A 86 14.50 -20.34 -6.66
C THR A 86 15.13 -20.27 -8.04
N ALA A 87 15.92 -19.23 -8.35
CA ALA A 87 16.59 -19.09 -9.65
C ALA A 87 17.52 -20.26 -9.96
N LEU A 88 18.31 -20.72 -8.98
CA LEU A 88 19.17 -21.90 -9.11
C LEU A 88 18.36 -23.18 -9.32
N SER A 89 17.21 -23.32 -8.67
CA SER A 89 16.30 -24.46 -8.89
C SER A 89 15.72 -24.45 -10.31
N LEU A 90 15.44 -23.28 -10.88
CA LEU A 90 15.00 -23.14 -12.29
C LEU A 90 16.11 -23.52 -13.27
N LEU A 91 17.35 -23.08 -13.01
CA LEU A 91 18.53 -23.46 -13.81
C LEU A 91 18.83 -24.96 -13.71
N TYR A 92 18.77 -25.53 -12.51
CA TYR A 92 18.91 -26.97 -12.29
C TYR A 92 17.86 -27.76 -13.07
N HIS A 93 16.60 -27.34 -13.03
CA HIS A 93 15.53 -27.95 -13.83
C HIS A 93 15.78 -27.81 -15.33
N ARG A 94 16.31 -26.67 -15.80
CA ARG A 94 16.67 -26.49 -17.21
C ARG A 94 17.80 -27.43 -17.65
N ALA A 95 18.77 -27.69 -16.77
CA ALA A 95 19.93 -28.53 -17.05
C ALA A 95 19.64 -30.03 -16.94
N THR A 96 18.78 -30.44 -16.01
CA THR A 96 18.56 -31.87 -15.66
C THR A 96 17.17 -32.41 -16.04
N GLY A 97 16.21 -31.51 -16.33
CA GLY A 97 14.81 -31.88 -16.59
C GLY A 97 13.97 -32.18 -15.35
N ALA A 98 14.54 -32.09 -14.14
CA ALA A 98 13.85 -32.30 -12.87
C ALA A 98 14.18 -31.20 -11.87
N LEU A 99 13.28 -30.90 -10.94
CA LEU A 99 13.61 -30.05 -9.79
C LEU A 99 14.53 -30.83 -8.83
N PRO A 100 15.47 -30.16 -8.16
CA PRO A 100 16.34 -30.85 -7.21
C PRO A 100 15.51 -31.33 -6.01
N ALA A 101 15.86 -32.51 -5.48
CA ALA A 101 15.23 -33.09 -4.29
C ALA A 101 15.65 -32.33 -3.02
N GLY A 102 14.96 -32.57 -1.88
CA GLY A 102 15.31 -31.94 -0.61
C GLY A 102 14.76 -30.52 -0.43
N GLN A 103 13.76 -30.13 -1.21
CA GLN A 103 13.06 -28.86 -1.09
C GLN A 103 11.53 -29.03 -1.15
N VAL A 104 10.83 -28.24 -0.35
CA VAL A 104 9.37 -28.16 -0.27
C VAL A 104 9.00 -26.68 -0.37
N LEU A 105 9.33 -26.07 -1.51
CA LEU A 105 9.10 -24.64 -1.76
C LEU A 105 7.69 -24.45 -2.32
N SER A 106 6.82 -23.84 -1.52
CA SER A 106 5.47 -23.43 -1.94
C SER A 106 5.48 -21.97 -2.36
N TYR A 107 4.96 -21.67 -3.54
CA TYR A 107 5.02 -20.34 -4.15
C TYR A 107 3.63 -19.74 -4.34
N SER A 108 3.53 -18.41 -4.17
CA SER A 108 2.30 -17.67 -4.46
C SER A 108 1.98 -17.61 -5.96
N GLY A 109 0.74 -17.22 -6.33
CA GLY A 109 0.34 -17.08 -7.73
C GLY A 109 1.17 -16.06 -8.54
N GLN A 110 1.64 -14.97 -7.91
CA GLN A 110 2.57 -14.01 -8.54
C GLN A 110 3.92 -14.67 -8.84
N SER A 111 4.46 -15.38 -7.86
CA SER A 111 5.70 -16.15 -8.00
C SER A 111 5.59 -17.14 -9.18
N ALA A 112 4.46 -17.84 -9.30
CA ALA A 112 4.20 -18.75 -10.41
C ALA A 112 4.17 -18.05 -11.80
N ARG A 113 3.79 -16.76 -11.86
CA ARG A 113 3.86 -15.99 -13.11
C ARG A 113 5.32 -15.68 -13.47
N HIS A 114 6.08 -15.13 -12.53
CA HIS A 114 7.51 -14.83 -12.74
C HIS A 114 8.33 -16.09 -13.04
N ILE A 115 8.04 -17.20 -12.37
CA ILE A 115 8.65 -18.51 -12.65
C ILE A 115 8.35 -18.95 -14.09
N ARG A 116 7.10 -18.82 -14.56
CA ARG A 116 6.73 -19.18 -15.94
C ARG A 116 7.43 -18.30 -16.98
N GLU A 117 7.41 -16.98 -16.78
CA GLU A 117 8.10 -16.01 -17.63
C GLU A 117 9.61 -16.30 -17.67
N GLY A 118 10.20 -16.58 -16.51
CA GLY A 118 11.61 -16.93 -16.35
C GLY A 118 11.99 -18.22 -17.06
N ILE A 119 11.22 -19.29 -16.89
CA ILE A 119 11.43 -20.56 -17.61
C ILE A 119 11.35 -20.34 -19.12
N GLN A 120 10.40 -19.53 -19.60
CA GLN A 120 10.27 -19.24 -21.02
C GLN A 120 11.50 -18.50 -21.56
N ALA A 121 12.04 -17.52 -20.82
CA ALA A 121 13.25 -16.81 -21.19
C ALA A 121 14.48 -17.73 -21.19
N LEU A 122 14.63 -18.58 -20.16
CA LEU A 122 15.73 -19.54 -20.06
C LEU A 122 15.72 -20.62 -21.16
N LYS A 123 14.56 -20.90 -21.78
CA LYS A 123 14.48 -21.80 -22.94
C LYS A 123 15.15 -21.22 -24.19
N GLN A 124 15.26 -19.90 -24.29
CA GLN A 124 15.93 -19.22 -25.42
C GLN A 124 17.45 -19.15 -25.26
N GLN A 125 17.98 -19.56 -24.10
CA GLN A 125 19.41 -19.62 -23.82
C GLN A 125 19.93 -21.06 -23.91
N GLU A 126 21.23 -21.18 -24.22
CA GLU A 126 21.93 -22.45 -24.10
C GLU A 126 21.89 -22.95 -22.64
N PRO A 127 21.62 -24.25 -22.40
CA PRO A 127 21.57 -24.78 -21.06
C PRO A 127 22.95 -24.73 -20.41
N ILE A 128 23.01 -24.25 -19.17
CA ILE A 128 24.23 -24.33 -18.35
C ILE A 128 24.52 -25.80 -18.05
N ALA A 129 25.77 -26.23 -18.26
CA ALA A 129 26.19 -27.59 -18.00
C ALA A 129 26.01 -27.95 -16.50
N PRO A 130 25.50 -29.14 -16.15
CA PRO A 130 25.31 -29.56 -14.75
C PRO A 130 26.58 -29.44 -13.89
N GLU A 131 27.75 -29.64 -14.50
CA GLU A 131 29.06 -29.48 -13.83
C GLU A 131 29.28 -28.07 -13.27
N ILE A 132 28.77 -27.03 -13.96
CA ILE A 132 28.89 -25.64 -13.51
C ILE A 132 27.99 -25.40 -12.29
N ILE A 133 26.79 -26.00 -12.29
CA ILE A 133 25.88 -25.95 -11.14
C ILE A 133 26.54 -26.61 -9.91
N GLY A 134 27.24 -27.73 -10.10
CA GLY A 134 28.01 -28.39 -9.04
C GLY A 134 29.18 -27.57 -8.49
N LYS A 135 29.66 -26.54 -9.20
CA LYS A 135 30.72 -25.61 -8.75
C LYS A 135 30.20 -24.39 -8.00
N LEU A 136 28.89 -24.19 -7.96
CA LEU A 136 28.29 -23.11 -7.18
C LEU A 136 28.55 -23.34 -5.69
N ARG A 137 28.97 -22.30 -4.98
CA ARG A 137 29.16 -22.31 -3.54
C ARG A 137 28.34 -21.20 -2.89
N LEU A 138 27.69 -21.52 -1.78
CA LEU A 138 26.94 -20.59 -0.95
C LEU A 138 27.48 -20.62 0.47
N THR A 139 27.56 -19.46 1.12
CA THR A 139 27.69 -19.47 2.59
C THR A 139 26.32 -19.67 3.20
N VAL A 140 26.17 -20.72 3.98
CA VAL A 140 24.93 -21.06 4.65
C VAL A 140 25.08 -20.70 6.12
N ILE A 141 24.27 -19.75 6.55
CA ILE A 141 24.14 -19.36 7.95
C ILE A 141 22.84 -20.02 8.42
N GLU A 142 22.95 -20.96 9.34
CA GLU A 142 21.81 -21.66 9.92
C GLU A 142 21.69 -21.30 11.40
N VAL A 143 20.49 -20.97 11.82
CA VAL A 143 20.17 -20.63 13.22
C VAL A 143 19.00 -21.48 13.71
N ASP A 144 18.98 -21.77 15.01
CA ASP A 144 17.93 -22.60 15.61
C ASP A 144 16.69 -21.77 16.06
N SER A 145 16.76 -20.43 15.96
CA SER A 145 15.67 -19.51 16.35
C SER A 145 15.32 -18.55 15.22
N SER A 146 14.02 -18.36 14.98
CA SER A 146 13.49 -17.41 13.98
C SER A 146 13.87 -15.96 14.32
N ASP A 147 13.81 -15.56 15.59
CA ASP A 147 14.19 -14.20 16.03
C ASP A 147 15.67 -13.88 15.76
N LEU A 148 16.54 -14.84 16.02
CA LEU A 148 17.96 -14.69 15.70
C LEU A 148 18.13 -14.55 14.18
N ALA A 149 17.38 -15.33 13.40
CA ALA A 149 17.41 -15.25 11.94
C ALA A 149 16.97 -13.85 11.46
N PHE A 150 15.89 -13.29 12.01
CA PHE A 150 15.48 -11.93 11.65
C PHE A 150 16.51 -10.88 12.05
N THR A 151 17.18 -11.04 13.19
CA THR A 151 18.28 -10.14 13.58
C THR A 151 19.43 -10.20 12.55
N PHE A 152 19.79 -11.39 12.07
CA PHE A 152 20.77 -11.55 10.99
C PHE A 152 20.27 -10.95 9.67
N PHE A 153 19.00 -11.13 9.35
CA PHE A 153 18.38 -10.61 8.14
C PHE A 153 18.38 -9.08 8.10
N ASP A 154 17.92 -8.43 9.17
CA ASP A 154 17.87 -6.97 9.26
C ASP A 154 19.29 -6.37 9.21
N THR A 155 20.27 -7.04 9.81
CA THR A 155 21.68 -6.60 9.76
C THR A 155 22.33 -6.83 8.39
N GLN A 156 21.99 -7.91 7.68
CA GLN A 156 22.53 -8.20 6.35
C GLN A 156 21.87 -7.41 5.22
N ASN A 157 20.55 -7.14 5.30
CA ASN A 157 19.83 -6.35 4.31
C ASN A 157 20.38 -4.92 4.16
N ASN A 158 21.03 -4.38 5.19
CA ASN A 158 21.71 -3.09 5.12
C ASN A 158 22.92 -3.05 4.16
N ARG A 159 23.40 -4.20 3.66
CA ARG A 159 24.54 -4.29 2.73
C ARG A 159 24.14 -4.62 1.28
N GLY A 160 22.89 -5.03 1.03
CA GLY A 160 22.38 -5.47 -0.28
C GLY A 160 21.34 -4.53 -0.90
N VAL A 161 20.53 -5.03 -1.86
CA VAL A 161 19.34 -4.31 -2.34
C VAL A 161 18.32 -4.30 -1.20
N PRO A 162 17.97 -3.12 -0.62
CA PRO A 162 17.09 -3.07 0.53
C PRO A 162 15.73 -3.65 0.19
N LEU A 163 15.16 -4.44 1.10
CA LEU A 163 13.76 -4.81 1.00
C LEU A 163 12.86 -3.58 1.04
N ARG A 164 11.68 -3.71 0.46
CA ARG A 164 10.70 -2.63 0.55
C ARG A 164 10.16 -2.61 1.97
N ALA A 165 9.84 -1.42 2.49
CA ALA A 165 9.28 -1.28 3.83
C ALA A 165 8.04 -2.18 3.99
N THR A 166 7.20 -2.26 2.96
CA THR A 166 6.01 -3.13 2.95
C THR A 166 6.31 -4.61 3.14
N ASP A 167 7.45 -5.11 2.65
CA ASP A 167 7.83 -6.51 2.82
C ASP A 167 8.21 -6.79 4.27
N LEU A 168 8.93 -5.85 4.90
CA LEU A 168 9.31 -5.93 6.32
C LEU A 168 8.07 -5.81 7.24
N LEU A 169 7.13 -4.91 6.92
CA LEU A 169 5.88 -4.78 7.67
C LEU A 169 5.07 -6.09 7.66
N LYS A 170 4.93 -6.74 6.50
CA LYS A 170 4.25 -8.05 6.41
C LYS A 170 4.89 -9.06 7.36
N ALA A 171 6.21 -9.21 7.28
CA ALA A 171 6.93 -10.19 8.07
C ALA A 171 6.83 -9.91 9.57
N TYR A 172 7.02 -8.64 9.97
CA TYR A 172 6.90 -8.22 11.36
C TYR A 172 5.54 -8.60 11.96
N HIS A 173 4.44 -8.27 11.27
CA HIS A 173 3.10 -8.52 11.81
C HIS A 173 2.69 -10.00 11.77
N LEU A 174 3.12 -10.79 10.78
CA LEU A 174 2.89 -12.25 10.81
C LEU A 174 3.62 -12.92 11.97
N ARG A 175 4.81 -12.40 12.31
CA ARG A 175 5.58 -12.88 13.47
C ARG A 175 4.94 -12.47 14.80
N ALA A 176 4.38 -11.26 14.88
CA ALA A 176 3.65 -10.85 16.08
C ALA A 176 2.48 -11.80 16.41
N ILE A 177 1.82 -12.36 15.39
CA ILE A 177 0.80 -13.41 15.56
C ILE A 177 1.42 -14.72 16.08
N ASP A 178 2.56 -15.13 15.53
CA ASP A 178 3.26 -16.35 15.94
C ASP A 178 3.69 -16.34 17.42
N HIS A 179 4.22 -15.20 17.86
CA HIS A 179 4.73 -15.02 19.23
C HIS A 179 3.66 -14.61 20.24
N ALA A 180 2.41 -14.37 19.82
CA ALA A 180 1.34 -14.05 20.75
C ALA A 180 1.10 -15.21 21.74
N ASP A 181 0.53 -14.93 22.91
CA ASP A 181 0.16 -16.00 23.86
C ASP A 181 -1.21 -16.57 23.49
N ALA A 182 -1.21 -17.63 22.66
CA ALA A 182 -2.42 -18.26 22.11
C ALA A 182 -2.15 -19.71 21.65
N GLU A 183 -3.22 -20.47 21.39
CA GLU A 183 -3.15 -21.83 20.84
C GLU A 183 -2.48 -21.86 19.46
N GLY A 184 -1.68 -22.89 19.19
CA GLY A 184 -0.91 -23.03 17.95
C GLY A 184 -1.77 -23.02 16.69
N ASP A 185 -2.86 -23.78 16.67
CA ASP A 185 -3.76 -23.89 15.51
C ASP A 185 -4.40 -22.54 15.16
N LEU A 186 -4.80 -21.76 16.18
CA LEU A 186 -5.36 -20.42 15.99
C LEU A 186 -4.34 -19.49 15.33
N LYS A 187 -3.09 -19.48 15.84
CA LYS A 187 -2.02 -18.65 15.28
C LYS A 187 -1.75 -18.98 13.82
N THR A 188 -1.63 -20.26 13.49
CA THR A 188 -1.40 -20.72 12.12
C THR A 188 -2.54 -20.29 11.19
N ALA A 189 -3.80 -20.43 11.63
CA ALA A 189 -4.96 -19.99 10.86
C ALA A 189 -4.95 -18.47 10.63
N LEU A 190 -4.65 -17.68 11.67
CA LEU A 190 -4.57 -16.22 11.58
C LEU A 190 -3.42 -15.75 10.67
N GLN A 191 -2.24 -16.36 10.78
CA GLN A 191 -1.11 -16.08 9.89
C GLN A 191 -1.47 -16.34 8.43
N GLN A 192 -2.07 -17.51 8.14
CA GLN A 192 -2.49 -17.87 6.80
C GLN A 192 -3.50 -16.84 6.25
N HIS A 193 -4.53 -16.50 7.04
CA HIS A 193 -5.54 -15.52 6.63
C HIS A 193 -4.93 -14.13 6.37
N CYS A 194 -4.05 -13.66 7.26
CA CYS A 194 -3.39 -12.36 7.10
C CYS A 194 -2.45 -12.34 5.89
N ALA A 195 -1.71 -13.42 5.64
CA ALA A 195 -0.84 -13.56 4.48
C ALA A 195 -1.66 -13.50 3.18
N GLU A 196 -2.76 -14.25 3.07
CA GLU A 196 -3.63 -14.25 1.90
C GLU A 196 -4.23 -12.85 1.61
N ARG A 197 -4.67 -12.15 2.66
CA ARG A 197 -5.19 -10.78 2.56
C ARG A 197 -4.13 -9.82 2.06
N TRP A 198 -2.91 -9.92 2.59
CA TRP A 198 -1.79 -9.09 2.15
C TRP A 198 -1.44 -9.32 0.67
N GLU A 199 -1.38 -10.58 0.23
CA GLU A 199 -1.15 -10.93 -1.18
C GLU A 199 -2.30 -10.45 -2.09
N ALA A 200 -3.54 -10.42 -1.59
CA ALA A 200 -4.66 -9.82 -2.30
C ALA A 200 -4.53 -8.30 -2.41
N LEU A 201 -4.14 -7.63 -1.33
CA LEU A 201 -3.87 -6.19 -1.28
C LEU A 201 -2.78 -5.80 -2.28
N GLN A 202 -1.67 -6.56 -2.33
CA GLN A 202 -0.56 -6.28 -3.26
C GLN A 202 -0.95 -6.38 -4.74
N ARG A 203 -1.96 -7.21 -5.06
CA ARG A 203 -2.47 -7.39 -6.43
C ARG A 203 -3.45 -6.32 -6.88
N GLN A 204 -3.88 -5.43 -5.98
CA GLN A 204 -4.83 -4.39 -6.34
C GLN A 204 -4.24 -3.40 -7.36
N PRO A 205 -5.07 -2.86 -8.26
CA PRO A 205 -4.61 -1.88 -9.23
C PRO A 205 -4.16 -0.58 -8.57
N ALA A 206 -3.18 0.08 -9.20
CA ALA A 206 -2.68 1.38 -8.78
C ALA A 206 -3.78 2.46 -8.80
N ILE A 207 -3.65 3.45 -7.92
CA ILE A 207 -4.64 4.55 -7.78
C ILE A 207 -4.27 5.78 -8.62
N LEU A 208 -3.01 6.20 -8.59
CA LEU A 208 -2.57 7.44 -9.22
C LEU A 208 -1.96 7.22 -10.61
N SER A 209 -1.00 6.32 -10.70
CA SER A 209 -0.20 6.10 -11.91
C SER A 209 -0.15 4.61 -12.26
N PRO A 210 -0.57 4.22 -13.49
CA PRO A 210 -0.52 2.83 -13.94
C PRO A 210 0.89 2.24 -13.86
N GLY A 211 0.98 0.94 -13.59
CA GLY A 211 2.26 0.20 -13.56
C GLY A 211 3.08 0.36 -12.28
N GLN A 212 2.60 1.14 -11.29
CA GLN A 212 3.22 1.19 -9.97
C GLN A 212 2.60 0.18 -9.01
N ASP A 213 3.41 -0.35 -8.09
CA ASP A 213 2.91 -1.24 -7.06
C ASP A 213 1.97 -0.51 -6.08
N PHE A 214 0.85 -1.15 -5.75
CA PHE A 214 -0.18 -0.54 -4.92
C PHE A 214 0.26 -0.40 -3.46
N ALA A 215 0.79 -1.48 -2.85
CA ALA A 215 1.12 -1.48 -1.42
C ALA A 215 2.14 -0.38 -1.03
N PRO A 216 3.28 -0.17 -1.72
CA PRO A 216 4.20 0.91 -1.37
C PRO A 216 3.56 2.30 -1.45
N ASN A 217 2.69 2.52 -2.44
CA ASN A 217 1.95 3.77 -2.59
C ASN A 217 0.90 3.96 -1.49
N LEU A 218 0.17 2.91 -1.12
CA LEU A 218 -0.78 2.90 0.00
C LEU A 218 -0.09 3.41 1.27
N PHE A 219 1.04 2.82 1.64
CA PHE A 219 1.74 3.20 2.87
C PHE A 219 2.41 4.57 2.79
N ASN A 220 3.21 4.84 1.75
CA ASN A 220 3.99 6.08 1.69
C ASN A 220 3.15 7.31 1.36
N ARG A 221 2.27 7.21 0.35
CA ARG A 221 1.56 8.38 -0.20
C ARG A 221 0.23 8.64 0.48
N PHE A 222 -0.38 7.62 1.07
CA PHE A 222 -1.69 7.75 1.69
C PHE A 222 -1.61 7.60 3.21
N LEU A 223 -1.35 6.40 3.74
CA LEU A 223 -1.47 6.13 5.17
C LEU A 223 -0.49 6.94 6.02
N TRP A 224 0.79 6.95 5.66
CA TRP A 224 1.80 7.72 6.37
C TRP A 224 1.46 9.21 6.39
N ARG A 225 1.16 9.80 5.23
CA ARG A 225 0.86 11.22 5.13
C ARG A 225 -0.43 11.58 5.85
N ALA A 226 -1.48 10.78 5.71
CA ALA A 226 -2.74 11.04 6.40
C ALA A 226 -2.58 11.06 7.93
N ARG A 227 -1.65 10.25 8.46
CA ARG A 227 -1.36 10.18 9.89
C ARG A 227 -0.40 11.26 10.37
N ARG A 228 0.67 11.54 9.62
CA ARG A 228 1.81 12.38 10.05
C ARG A 228 1.78 13.81 9.54
N TRP A 229 1.02 14.11 8.48
CA TRP A 229 0.85 15.49 8.03
C TRP A 229 -0.21 16.15 8.91
N ARG A 230 0.25 16.84 9.96
CA ARG A 230 -0.57 17.51 10.98
C ARG A 230 -0.06 18.92 11.23
N GLY A 231 -0.98 19.88 11.33
CA GLY A 231 -0.67 21.30 11.40
C GLY A 231 0.30 21.69 10.29
N ALA A 232 1.35 22.43 10.65
CA ALA A 232 2.42 22.83 9.75
C ALA A 232 3.47 21.71 9.48
N GLN A 233 3.37 20.55 10.14
CA GLN A 233 4.35 19.47 10.02
C GLN A 233 3.97 18.52 8.89
N THR A 234 4.81 18.46 7.85
CA THR A 234 4.63 17.56 6.69
C THR A 234 5.91 16.76 6.42
N PRO A 235 6.34 15.88 7.35
CA PRO A 235 7.57 15.12 7.18
C PRO A 235 7.50 14.19 5.96
N ALA A 236 8.65 13.97 5.32
CA ALA A 236 8.76 13.05 4.19
C ALA A 236 8.61 11.59 4.65
N GLY A 237 7.80 10.81 3.94
CA GLY A 237 7.70 9.35 4.14
C GLY A 237 8.87 8.64 3.48
N ARG A 238 9.88 8.31 4.28
CA ARG A 238 11.03 7.48 3.89
C ARG A 238 10.89 6.07 4.48
N HIS A 239 11.74 5.16 4.00
CA HIS A 239 11.76 3.76 4.41
C HIS A 239 11.74 3.59 5.94
N GLU A 240 12.71 4.17 6.66
CA GLU A 240 12.82 4.08 8.12
C GLU A 240 11.61 4.67 8.85
N THR A 241 11.11 5.82 8.39
CA THR A 241 9.96 6.47 9.02
C THR A 241 8.70 5.61 8.89
N LEU A 242 8.51 4.92 7.75
CA LEU A 242 7.40 3.99 7.58
C LEU A 242 7.50 2.82 8.55
N LEU A 243 8.68 2.21 8.71
CA LEU A 243 8.89 1.15 9.69
C LEU A 243 8.68 1.64 11.12
N THR A 244 9.07 2.88 11.41
CA THR A 244 8.84 3.47 12.74
C THR A 244 7.34 3.49 13.08
N GLU A 245 6.49 4.07 12.23
CA GLU A 245 5.05 4.19 12.55
C GLU A 245 4.26 2.90 12.40
N PHE A 246 4.59 2.08 11.41
CA PHE A 246 3.82 0.88 11.08
C PHE A 246 4.41 -0.40 11.67
N GLN A 247 5.57 -0.35 12.34
CA GLN A 247 6.16 -1.51 13.02
C GLN A 247 6.63 -1.14 14.44
N CYS A 248 7.56 -0.18 14.59
CA CYS A 248 8.16 0.10 15.90
C CYS A 248 7.19 0.74 16.92
N ASP A 249 6.37 1.68 16.47
CA ASP A 249 5.40 2.41 17.29
C ASP A 249 4.04 1.68 17.36
N THR A 250 3.96 0.45 16.85
CA THR A 250 2.74 -0.35 16.94
C THR A 250 2.55 -0.88 18.35
N TRP A 251 1.29 -1.00 18.76
CA TRP A 251 0.94 -1.43 20.10
C TRP A 251 0.91 -2.96 20.13
N ASN A 252 1.68 -3.53 21.05
CA ASN A 252 1.64 -4.95 21.33
C ASN A 252 0.33 -5.33 22.04
N HIS A 253 0.00 -6.63 22.02
CA HIS A 253 -1.25 -7.12 22.61
C HIS A 253 -1.37 -6.84 24.12
N VAL A 254 -0.24 -6.68 24.83
CA VAL A 254 -0.23 -6.40 26.28
C VAL A 254 -0.47 -4.93 26.61
N ALA A 255 -0.33 -4.01 25.65
CA ALA A 255 -0.51 -2.57 25.87
C ALA A 255 -2.00 -2.17 26.00
N ASP A 256 -2.92 -2.97 25.49
CA ASP A 256 -4.37 -2.71 25.56
C ASP A 256 -5.11 -4.00 25.94
N SER A 257 -5.78 -3.99 27.09
CA SER A 257 -6.58 -5.12 27.60
C SER A 257 -7.69 -5.62 26.67
N ARG A 258 -8.06 -4.83 25.66
CA ARG A 258 -9.05 -5.20 24.63
C ARG A 258 -8.41 -5.90 23.44
N SER A 259 -7.08 -5.93 23.36
CA SER A 259 -6.33 -6.57 22.30
C SER A 259 -5.92 -7.99 22.69
N SER A 260 -6.07 -8.90 21.74
CA SER A 260 -5.49 -10.23 21.76
C SER A 260 -5.01 -10.56 20.34
N VAL A 261 -4.45 -11.76 20.14
CA VAL A 261 -3.99 -12.20 18.81
C VAL A 261 -5.09 -12.12 17.74
N ASP A 262 -6.35 -12.37 18.13
CA ASP A 262 -7.53 -12.45 17.29
C ASP A 262 -8.53 -11.28 17.51
N SER A 263 -8.28 -10.42 18.50
CA SER A 263 -9.15 -9.28 18.84
C SER A 263 -8.44 -7.95 18.70
N VAL A 264 -9.10 -7.01 18.02
CA VAL A 264 -8.56 -5.68 17.74
C VAL A 264 -9.38 -4.61 18.48
N PRO A 265 -8.73 -3.73 19.26
CA PRO A 265 -9.44 -2.65 19.94
C PRO A 265 -10.12 -1.70 18.96
N LEU A 266 -11.39 -1.37 19.25
CA LEU A 266 -12.15 -0.39 18.50
C LEU A 266 -12.08 0.99 19.16
N TYR A 267 -12.01 2.01 18.32
CA TYR A 267 -12.00 3.43 18.69
C TYR A 267 -13.25 4.10 18.15
N ALA A 268 -13.70 5.18 18.80
CA ALA A 268 -14.93 5.84 18.41
C ALA A 268 -14.87 6.33 16.95
N THR A 269 -15.81 5.84 16.13
CA THR A 269 -16.00 6.25 14.74
C THR A 269 -17.49 6.32 14.44
N ARG A 270 -17.89 6.91 13.31
CA ARG A 270 -19.30 6.88 12.89
C ARG A 270 -19.86 5.45 12.73
N HIS A 271 -19.00 4.49 12.42
CA HIS A 271 -19.35 3.11 12.06
C HIS A 271 -19.60 2.20 13.27
N ASN A 272 -19.23 2.63 14.49
CA ASN A 272 -19.43 1.86 15.73
C ASN A 272 -20.14 2.66 16.82
N ARG A 273 -20.95 3.67 16.45
CA ARG A 273 -21.87 4.34 17.38
C ARG A 273 -23.11 3.47 17.62
N LEU A 274 -23.62 3.51 18.85
CA LEU A 274 -24.86 2.82 19.25
C LEU A 274 -26.13 3.59 18.86
N ALA A 275 -26.05 4.92 18.77
CA ALA A 275 -27.17 5.78 18.40
C ALA A 275 -26.70 6.93 17.49
N THR A 276 -27.60 7.40 16.64
CA THR A 276 -27.32 8.46 15.64
C THR A 276 -28.08 9.75 15.91
N ALA A 277 -29.20 9.70 16.63
CA ALA A 277 -30.00 10.87 16.97
C ALA A 277 -30.75 10.70 18.30
N LEU A 278 -31.18 11.82 18.88
CA LEU A 278 -32.05 11.90 20.05
C LEU A 278 -33.25 12.78 19.68
N THR A 279 -34.46 12.27 19.88
CA THR A 279 -35.70 13.04 19.71
C THR A 279 -36.27 13.37 21.07
N LEU A 280 -36.54 14.66 21.30
CA LEU A 280 -37.42 15.12 22.37
C LEU A 280 -38.85 15.12 21.82
N THR A 281 -39.71 14.28 22.38
CA THR A 281 -41.11 14.18 21.97
C THR A 281 -41.92 15.33 22.60
N GLY A 282 -43.14 15.56 22.09
CA GLY A 282 -44.00 16.67 22.53
C GLY A 282 -44.47 16.60 23.99
N ASP A 283 -44.42 15.41 24.58
CA ASP A 283 -44.70 15.11 25.99
C ASP A 283 -43.44 15.17 26.89
N GLY A 284 -42.26 15.50 26.34
CA GLY A 284 -41.02 15.68 27.09
C GLY A 284 -40.17 14.41 27.26
N GLU A 285 -40.58 13.30 26.66
CA GLU A 285 -39.81 12.04 26.63
C GLU A 285 -38.63 12.12 25.66
N HIS A 286 -37.61 11.30 25.92
CA HIS A 286 -36.37 11.26 25.14
C HIS A 286 -36.24 9.91 24.42
N VAL A 287 -36.27 9.92 23.10
CA VAL A 287 -36.15 8.71 22.27
C VAL A 287 -34.81 8.70 21.54
N LEU A 288 -33.98 7.71 21.85
CA LEU A 288 -32.73 7.45 21.13
C LEU A 288 -33.01 6.67 19.85
N HIS A 289 -32.48 7.18 18.73
CA HIS A 289 -32.47 6.48 17.45
C HIS A 289 -31.25 5.59 17.39
N GLY A 290 -31.44 4.31 17.71
CA GLY A 290 -30.38 3.30 17.67
C GLY A 290 -29.88 3.02 16.25
N SER A 291 -28.61 2.67 16.13
CA SER A 291 -28.00 2.18 14.88
C SER A 291 -27.85 0.66 14.90
N GLN A 292 -28.17 0.00 13.79
CA GLN A 292 -27.80 -1.41 13.61
C GLN A 292 -26.29 -1.52 13.35
N LEU A 293 -25.57 -2.17 14.26
CA LEU A 293 -24.17 -2.53 14.07
C LEU A 293 -24.07 -3.69 13.06
N ARG A 294 -23.87 -3.37 11.79
CA ARG A 294 -23.64 -4.37 10.73
C ARG A 294 -22.17 -4.40 10.35
N ILE A 295 -21.47 -5.47 10.73
CA ILE A 295 -20.10 -5.70 10.27
C ILE A 295 -20.19 -6.35 8.89
N SER A 296 -19.97 -5.54 7.86
CA SER A 296 -19.95 -6.02 6.47
C SER A 296 -18.64 -6.75 6.18
N HIS A 297 -18.70 -7.81 5.35
CA HIS A 297 -17.49 -8.50 4.86
C HIS A 297 -16.58 -7.61 3.99
N ASN A 298 -17.09 -6.50 3.44
CA ASN A 298 -16.28 -5.52 2.72
C ASN A 298 -15.35 -4.76 3.69
N PRO A 299 -14.01 -4.84 3.53
CA PRO A 299 -13.05 -4.17 4.41
C PRO A 299 -13.23 -2.65 4.49
N ALA A 300 -13.79 -2.00 3.47
CA ALA A 300 -14.06 -0.57 3.48
C ALA A 300 -15.00 -0.12 4.63
N ASN A 301 -15.80 -1.05 5.15
CA ASN A 301 -16.76 -0.80 6.23
C ASN A 301 -16.21 -1.18 7.62
N LEU A 302 -14.92 -1.54 7.74
CA LEU A 302 -14.31 -1.84 9.03
C LEU A 302 -14.36 -0.60 9.96
N PRO A 303 -14.74 -0.77 11.24
CA PRO A 303 -14.96 0.33 12.18
C PRO A 303 -13.66 0.86 12.82
N MET A 304 -12.67 1.18 11.97
CA MET A 304 -11.37 1.72 12.37
C MET A 304 -11.29 3.21 12.04
N ALA A 305 -10.53 4.01 12.79
CA ALA A 305 -10.24 5.40 12.43
C ALA A 305 -8.83 5.53 11.84
N LEU A 306 -8.63 6.40 10.84
CA LEU A 306 -7.35 6.50 10.12
C LEU A 306 -6.18 6.92 11.01
N ARG A 307 -6.46 7.64 12.09
CA ARG A 307 -5.46 8.13 13.04
C ARG A 307 -5.47 7.40 14.38
N GLN A 308 -6.18 6.27 14.49
CA GLN A 308 -6.17 5.44 15.70
C GLN A 308 -4.80 4.76 15.91
N PRO A 309 -4.48 4.28 17.13
CA PRO A 309 -3.33 3.41 17.38
C PRO A 309 -3.35 2.15 16.50
N ILE A 310 -2.21 1.78 15.95
CA ILE A 310 -2.06 0.56 15.14
C ILE A 310 -1.58 -0.54 16.07
N HIS A 311 -2.33 -1.65 16.12
CA HIS A 311 -1.94 -2.83 16.87
C HIS A 311 -1.19 -3.78 15.96
N GLU A 312 -0.19 -4.47 16.48
CA GLU A 312 0.54 -5.48 15.72
C GLU A 312 -0.33 -6.70 15.36
N GLY A 313 0.21 -7.61 14.56
CA GLY A 313 -0.54 -8.77 14.07
C GLY A 313 -1.77 -8.41 13.25
N VAL A 314 -2.91 -9.03 13.60
CA VAL A 314 -4.19 -8.91 12.87
C VAL A 314 -4.65 -7.46 12.74
N GLY A 315 -4.42 -6.63 13.76
CA GLY A 315 -4.83 -5.22 13.76
C GLY A 315 -4.25 -4.42 12.59
N PHE A 316 -2.98 -4.65 12.27
CA PHE A 316 -2.30 -4.01 11.14
C PHE A 316 -2.89 -4.44 9.80
N PHE A 317 -3.12 -5.75 9.60
CA PHE A 317 -3.65 -6.26 8.33
C PHE A 317 -5.06 -5.74 8.06
N LEU A 318 -5.94 -5.75 9.07
CA LEU A 318 -7.30 -5.19 8.96
C LEU A 318 -7.26 -3.68 8.67
N TYR A 319 -6.35 -2.95 9.31
CA TYR A 319 -6.15 -1.53 9.07
C TYR A 319 -5.72 -1.28 7.61
N ALA A 320 -4.71 -1.99 7.12
CA ALA A 320 -4.24 -1.86 5.74
C ALA A 320 -5.34 -2.18 4.72
N ASP A 321 -6.10 -3.26 4.94
CA ASP A 321 -7.19 -3.67 4.06
C ASP A 321 -8.33 -2.66 4.01
N LYS A 322 -8.70 -2.05 5.14
CA LYS A 322 -9.74 -1.03 5.16
C LYS A 322 -9.41 0.09 4.18
N TYR A 323 -8.23 0.67 4.31
CA TYR A 323 -7.85 1.84 3.51
C TYR A 323 -7.50 1.47 2.07
N ALA A 324 -7.01 0.25 1.85
CA ALA A 324 -6.91 -0.32 0.52
C ALA A 324 -8.29 -0.36 -0.15
N ALA A 325 -9.27 -0.97 0.51
CA ALA A 325 -10.64 -1.08 0.00
C ALA A 325 -11.32 0.29 -0.19
N LEU A 326 -11.08 1.28 0.67
CA LEU A 326 -11.61 2.64 0.47
C LEU A 326 -11.06 3.30 -0.80
N LEU A 327 -9.76 3.16 -1.07
CA LEU A 327 -9.15 3.69 -2.29
C LEU A 327 -9.66 2.96 -3.54
N GLN A 328 -9.79 1.63 -3.48
CA GLN A 328 -10.36 0.84 -4.58
C GLN A 328 -11.84 1.22 -4.82
N ARG A 329 -12.63 1.40 -3.76
CA ARG A 329 -14.00 1.89 -3.85
C ARG A 329 -14.08 3.25 -4.53
N LEU A 330 -13.19 4.17 -4.18
CA LEU A 330 -13.14 5.50 -4.81
C LEU A 330 -12.83 5.43 -6.31
N MET A 331 -11.95 4.53 -6.76
CA MET A 331 -11.37 4.61 -8.10
C MET A 331 -11.68 3.44 -9.04
N ASN A 332 -11.67 2.21 -8.55
CA ASN A 332 -11.54 1.00 -9.38
C ASN A 332 -12.72 0.03 -9.26
N ASP A 333 -13.45 0.01 -8.14
CA ASP A 333 -14.58 -0.93 -7.97
C ASP A 333 -15.65 -0.72 -9.06
N PRO A 334 -16.23 -1.79 -9.63
CA PRO A 334 -17.03 -1.72 -10.86
C PRO A 334 -18.42 -1.09 -10.69
N ALA A 335 -19.00 -1.11 -9.50
CA ALA A 335 -20.35 -0.63 -9.23
C ALA A 335 -20.38 0.45 -8.12
N PRO A 336 -19.83 1.66 -8.38
CA PRO A 336 -19.88 2.75 -7.41
C PRO A 336 -21.31 3.30 -7.27
N CYS A 337 -21.65 3.78 -6.07
CA CYS A 337 -22.85 4.60 -5.87
C CYS A 337 -22.72 5.95 -6.60
N ALA A 338 -23.85 6.66 -6.81
CA ALA A 338 -23.89 7.91 -7.57
C ALA A 338 -22.84 8.96 -7.13
N GLN A 339 -22.64 9.12 -5.82
CA GLN A 339 -21.62 10.03 -5.27
C GLN A 339 -20.20 9.69 -5.74
N VAL A 340 -19.86 8.39 -5.75
CA VAL A 340 -18.55 7.92 -6.18
C VAL A 340 -18.42 7.97 -7.71
N SER A 341 -19.49 7.66 -8.45
CA SER A 341 -19.52 7.85 -9.91
C SER A 341 -19.21 9.29 -10.29
N PHE A 342 -19.81 10.24 -9.58
CA PHE A 342 -19.60 11.65 -9.82
C PHE A 342 -18.20 12.11 -9.39
N PHE A 343 -17.71 11.64 -8.24
CA PHE A 343 -16.32 11.82 -7.81
C PHE A 343 -15.33 11.38 -8.90
N ARG A 344 -15.53 10.20 -9.49
CA ARG A 344 -14.70 9.69 -10.59
C ARG A 344 -14.80 10.55 -11.85
N ALA A 345 -15.98 11.09 -12.16
CA ALA A 345 -16.17 12.02 -13.27
C ALA A 345 -15.37 13.31 -13.06
N ILE A 346 -15.43 13.90 -11.85
CA ILE A 346 -14.61 15.07 -11.46
C ILE A 346 -13.12 14.74 -11.64
N TYR A 347 -12.65 13.64 -11.07
CA TYR A 347 -11.25 13.25 -11.18
C TYR A 347 -10.82 13.05 -12.63
N ARG A 348 -11.61 12.33 -13.43
CA ARG A 348 -11.31 12.05 -14.84
C ARG A 348 -11.32 13.30 -15.70
N GLN A 349 -12.27 14.20 -15.51
CA GLN A 349 -12.41 15.35 -16.40
C GLN A 349 -11.51 16.51 -15.97
N LEU A 350 -11.39 16.79 -14.67
CA LEU A 350 -10.71 17.99 -14.16
C LEU A 350 -9.30 17.72 -13.66
N LEU A 351 -9.01 16.52 -13.14
CA LEU A 351 -7.73 16.24 -12.47
C LEU A 351 -6.80 15.27 -13.20
N CYS A 352 -7.28 14.35 -14.03
CA CYS A 352 -6.41 13.30 -14.59
C CYS A 352 -5.25 13.86 -15.43
N ASN A 353 -5.47 15.01 -16.08
CA ASN A 353 -4.49 15.70 -16.93
C ASN A 353 -3.58 16.66 -16.14
N ASN A 354 -3.80 16.80 -14.83
CA ASN A 354 -2.95 17.57 -13.94
C ASN A 354 -1.76 16.75 -13.44
N GLN A 355 -0.73 17.47 -12.99
CA GLN A 355 0.46 16.90 -12.36
C GLN A 355 0.07 15.99 -11.20
N GLU A 356 0.79 14.87 -11.08
CA GLU A 356 0.50 13.81 -10.11
C GLU A 356 0.43 14.32 -8.66
N TYR A 357 1.22 15.32 -8.28
CA TYR A 357 1.19 15.90 -6.95
C TYR A 357 -0.16 16.55 -6.59
N LEU A 358 -0.88 17.15 -7.55
CA LEU A 358 -2.24 17.67 -7.30
C LEU A 358 -3.25 16.53 -7.16
N ARG A 359 -3.11 15.49 -8.01
CA ARG A 359 -3.94 14.28 -7.94
C ARG A 359 -3.75 13.56 -6.60
N GLU A 360 -2.54 13.57 -6.08
CA GLU A 360 -2.19 13.02 -4.77
C GLU A 360 -2.84 13.80 -3.62
N ILE A 361 -2.79 15.14 -3.62
CA ILE A 361 -3.50 15.94 -2.60
C ILE A 361 -4.99 15.62 -2.62
N PHE A 362 -5.58 15.57 -3.82
CA PHE A 362 -6.99 15.26 -4.00
C PHE A 362 -7.36 13.91 -3.42
N MET A 363 -6.63 12.86 -3.80
CA MET A 363 -6.91 11.49 -3.33
C MET A 363 -6.61 11.32 -1.84
N LEU A 364 -5.56 11.97 -1.31
CA LEU A 364 -5.23 11.93 0.12
C LEU A 364 -6.37 12.55 0.95
N CYS A 365 -6.81 13.76 0.61
CA CYS A 365 -7.92 14.39 1.34
C CYS A 365 -9.22 13.59 1.18
N SER A 366 -9.46 13.00 0.00
CA SER A 366 -10.64 12.17 -0.26
C SER A 366 -10.65 10.88 0.56
N LEU A 367 -9.47 10.27 0.79
CA LEU A 367 -9.36 9.11 1.68
C LEU A 367 -9.72 9.47 3.13
N VAL A 368 -9.18 10.57 3.65
CA VAL A 368 -9.52 11.05 5.02
C VAL A 368 -10.99 11.42 5.11
N TYR A 369 -11.54 12.05 4.07
CA TYR A 369 -12.95 12.40 4.01
C TYR A 369 -13.85 11.17 4.01
N MET A 370 -13.53 10.16 3.20
CA MET A 370 -14.28 8.91 3.16
C MET A 370 -14.21 8.12 4.47
N ASP A 371 -13.08 8.13 5.16
CA ASP A 371 -12.96 7.49 6.47
C ASP A 371 -13.91 8.13 7.49
N GLN A 372 -13.98 9.47 7.48
CA GLN A 372 -14.77 10.25 8.45
C GLN A 372 -16.25 10.37 8.08
N PHE A 373 -16.58 10.48 6.80
CA PHE A 373 -17.91 10.86 6.32
C PHE A 373 -18.53 9.89 5.31
N GLU A 374 -17.83 8.80 4.98
CA GLU A 374 -18.21 7.91 3.88
C GLU A 374 -18.44 8.73 2.59
N VAL A 375 -19.55 8.49 1.90
CA VAL A 375 -19.92 9.17 0.65
C VAL A 375 -20.80 10.40 0.86
N GLU A 376 -21.06 10.77 2.12
CA GLU A 376 -21.94 11.88 2.47
C GLU A 376 -21.38 13.20 1.91
N GLN A 377 -22.14 13.88 1.05
CA GLN A 377 -21.72 15.12 0.39
C GLN A 377 -20.36 15.06 -0.35
N LEU A 378 -19.91 13.86 -0.75
CA LEU A 378 -18.62 13.65 -1.42
C LEU A 378 -18.45 14.49 -2.68
N THR A 379 -19.52 14.65 -3.47
CA THR A 379 -19.51 15.50 -4.69
C THR A 379 -19.19 16.96 -4.36
N ALA A 380 -19.81 17.52 -3.32
CA ALA A 380 -19.57 18.90 -2.91
C ALA A 380 -18.13 19.07 -2.42
N PHE A 381 -17.64 18.13 -1.61
CA PHE A 381 -16.27 18.11 -1.16
C PHE A 381 -15.28 18.07 -2.34
N ALA A 382 -15.50 17.16 -3.28
CA ALA A 382 -14.62 16.97 -4.44
C ALA A 382 -14.54 18.22 -5.33
N LEU A 383 -15.68 18.86 -5.65
CA LEU A 383 -15.69 20.08 -6.45
C LEU A 383 -15.01 21.25 -5.73
N ARG A 384 -15.25 21.41 -4.42
CA ARG A 384 -14.62 22.48 -3.64
C ARG A 384 -13.11 22.27 -3.51
N LEU A 385 -12.66 21.04 -3.31
CA LEU A 385 -11.23 20.72 -3.29
C LEU A 385 -10.58 20.90 -4.67
N GLU A 386 -11.24 20.45 -5.75
CA GLU A 386 -10.78 20.67 -7.12
C GLU A 386 -10.59 22.16 -7.41
N PHE A 387 -11.49 23.02 -6.95
CA PHE A 387 -11.38 24.46 -7.13
C PHE A 387 -10.07 25.02 -6.54
N LEU A 388 -9.69 24.59 -5.34
CA LEU A 388 -8.43 25.04 -4.72
C LEU A 388 -7.20 24.52 -5.49
N LEU A 389 -7.23 23.26 -5.93
CA LEU A 389 -6.13 22.66 -6.68
C LEU A 389 -5.99 23.25 -8.09
N GLY A 390 -7.13 23.61 -8.68
CA GLY A 390 -7.22 24.32 -9.94
C GLY A 390 -6.62 25.72 -9.89
N ALA A 391 -6.84 26.46 -8.81
CA ALA A 391 -6.21 27.76 -8.60
C ALA A 391 -4.68 27.64 -8.63
N ILE A 392 -4.12 26.62 -7.97
CA ILE A 392 -2.67 26.33 -8.01
C ILE A 392 -2.19 26.03 -9.43
N ARG A 393 -2.99 25.33 -10.24
CA ARG A 393 -2.67 25.07 -11.65
C ARG A 393 -2.68 26.36 -12.48
N LEU A 394 -3.65 27.25 -12.28
CA LEU A 394 -3.72 28.53 -13.00
C LEU A 394 -2.57 29.45 -12.61
N GLU A 395 -2.16 29.45 -11.36
CA GLU A 395 -1.02 30.23 -10.88
C GLU A 395 0.32 29.68 -11.41
N LYS A 396 0.49 28.35 -11.44
CA LYS A 396 1.79 27.71 -11.68
C LYS A 396 1.88 26.99 -13.03
N LYS A 397 2.77 27.47 -13.90
CA LYS A 397 3.17 26.78 -15.15
C LYS A 397 3.76 25.39 -14.88
N GLN A 398 4.54 25.24 -13.79
CA GLN A 398 5.12 23.96 -13.36
C GLN A 398 4.80 23.71 -11.88
N VAL A 399 4.27 22.52 -11.58
CA VAL A 399 3.97 22.09 -10.21
C VAL A 399 5.02 21.09 -9.76
N LYS A 400 5.78 21.45 -8.71
CA LYS A 400 6.85 20.64 -8.11
C LYS A 400 6.32 19.75 -6.98
N GLN A 401 7.10 18.75 -6.57
CA GLN A 401 6.76 17.80 -5.49
C GLN A 401 6.38 18.50 -4.17
N GLU A 402 7.12 19.53 -3.79
CA GLU A 402 6.90 20.32 -2.57
C GLU A 402 5.51 20.97 -2.52
N THR A 403 4.85 21.15 -3.67
CA THR A 403 3.50 21.74 -3.74
C THR A 403 2.50 20.94 -2.91
N ALA A 404 2.64 19.61 -2.86
CA ALA A 404 1.77 18.77 -2.03
C ALA A 404 1.94 19.08 -0.54
N ALA A 405 3.17 19.13 -0.04
CA ALA A 405 3.45 19.49 1.36
C ALA A 405 3.02 20.93 1.66
N ASN A 406 3.36 21.87 0.78
CA ASN A 406 3.03 23.29 0.90
C ASN A 406 1.53 23.56 1.01
N PHE A 407 0.71 22.80 0.29
CA PHE A 407 -0.75 22.92 0.35
C PHE A 407 -1.30 22.73 1.78
N PHE A 408 -0.69 21.82 2.54
CA PHE A 408 -1.11 21.52 3.91
C PHE A 408 -0.41 22.41 4.93
N ARG A 409 0.92 22.60 4.83
CA ARG A 409 1.69 23.30 5.87
C ARG A 409 1.57 24.82 5.87
N LEU A 410 1.27 25.43 4.71
CA LEU A 410 1.18 26.90 4.58
C LEU A 410 -0.24 27.43 4.79
N ALA A 411 -1.23 26.55 4.93
CA ALA A 411 -2.58 26.94 5.25
C ALA A 411 -2.70 27.29 6.75
N GLU A 412 -3.62 28.19 7.10
CA GLU A 412 -3.93 28.51 8.50
C GLU A 412 -4.31 27.25 9.29
N LEU A 413 -5.15 26.41 8.69
CA LEU A 413 -5.48 25.08 9.21
C LEU A 413 -5.19 24.02 8.15
N ASN A 414 -4.58 22.93 8.58
CA ASN A 414 -4.31 21.78 7.74
C ASN A 414 -5.61 21.04 7.41
N LEU A 415 -5.91 20.90 6.10
CA LEU A 415 -7.17 20.31 5.65
C LEU A 415 -7.38 18.87 6.14
N LEU A 416 -6.31 18.06 6.30
CA LEU A 416 -6.44 16.69 6.81
C LEU A 416 -6.92 16.70 8.27
N ASP A 417 -6.45 17.66 9.06
CA ASP A 417 -6.86 17.84 10.45
C ASP A 417 -8.30 18.34 10.53
N VAL A 418 -8.66 19.33 9.69
CA VAL A 418 -10.03 19.86 9.59
C VAL A 418 -11.01 18.73 9.28
N ILE A 419 -10.68 17.86 8.32
CA ILE A 419 -11.52 16.70 7.99
C ILE A 419 -11.60 15.74 9.18
N ALA A 420 -10.46 15.30 9.72
CA ALA A 420 -10.41 14.28 10.76
C ALA A 420 -11.05 14.72 12.10
N GLN A 421 -11.11 16.03 12.37
CA GLN A 421 -11.68 16.58 13.61
C GLN A 421 -13.11 17.10 13.45
N SER A 422 -13.65 17.10 12.23
CA SER A 422 -15.03 17.54 11.98
C SER A 422 -16.02 16.44 12.34
N TYR A 423 -17.13 16.82 12.97
CA TYR A 423 -18.24 15.92 13.30
C TYR A 423 -19.27 15.81 12.18
N HIS A 424 -19.31 16.80 11.27
CA HIS A 424 -20.25 16.85 10.16
C HIS A 424 -19.59 17.38 8.87
N PRO A 425 -19.93 16.84 7.68
CA PRO A 425 -19.34 17.27 6.40
C PRO A 425 -19.39 18.78 6.16
N LYS A 426 -20.48 19.42 6.58
CA LYS A 426 -20.67 20.88 6.44
C LYS A 426 -19.52 21.69 7.01
N GLN A 427 -18.91 21.28 8.13
CA GLN A 427 -17.78 22.01 8.72
C GLN A 427 -16.58 22.05 7.75
N VAL A 428 -16.32 20.95 7.05
CA VAL A 428 -15.28 20.87 6.01
C VAL A 428 -15.66 21.69 4.79
N LEU A 429 -16.92 21.62 4.35
CA LEU A 429 -17.39 22.37 3.19
C LEU A 429 -17.34 23.88 3.42
N ASP A 430 -17.75 24.36 4.59
CA ASP A 430 -17.69 25.77 4.98
C ASP A 430 -16.23 26.25 5.04
N PHE A 431 -15.31 25.41 5.56
CA PHE A 431 -13.87 25.69 5.55
C PHE A 431 -13.32 25.82 4.12
N LEU A 432 -13.65 24.88 3.24
CA LEU A 432 -13.23 24.92 1.84
C LEU A 432 -13.82 26.14 1.12
N GLN A 433 -15.09 26.47 1.36
CA GLN A 433 -15.77 27.62 0.76
C GLN A 433 -15.08 28.95 1.10
N LYS A 434 -14.69 29.16 2.36
CA LYS A 434 -13.91 30.35 2.76
C LYS A 434 -12.59 30.43 1.99
N ARG A 435 -11.90 29.30 1.83
CA ARG A 435 -10.64 29.25 1.05
C ARG A 435 -10.86 29.49 -0.45
N GLN A 436 -11.99 29.05 -1.01
CA GLN A 436 -12.33 29.30 -2.41
C GLN A 436 -12.50 30.79 -2.68
N GLN A 437 -13.16 31.53 -1.77
CA GLN A 437 -13.31 32.98 -1.88
C GLN A 437 -11.95 33.69 -1.93
N ALA A 438 -10.98 33.25 -1.12
CA ALA A 438 -9.64 33.83 -1.08
C ALA A 438 -8.83 33.64 -2.38
N VAL A 439 -9.20 32.67 -3.22
CA VAL A 439 -8.50 32.38 -4.49
C VAL A 439 -9.35 32.66 -5.72
N ALA A 440 -10.54 33.23 -5.56
CA ALA A 440 -11.48 33.45 -6.66
C ALA A 440 -10.94 34.44 -7.71
N SER A 441 -10.17 35.45 -7.29
CA SER A 441 -9.54 36.41 -8.20
C SER A 441 -8.59 35.75 -9.20
N LEU A 442 -7.89 34.67 -8.82
CA LEU A 442 -7.03 33.91 -9.74
C LEU A 442 -7.79 33.33 -10.94
N TYR A 443 -9.10 33.10 -10.80
CA TYR A 443 -9.96 32.66 -11.89
C TYR A 443 -10.55 33.83 -12.69
N ALA A 444 -10.84 34.96 -12.04
CA ALA A 444 -11.36 36.16 -12.69
C ALA A 444 -10.31 36.86 -13.55
N ASP A 445 -9.07 36.91 -13.07
CA ASP A 445 -8.00 37.71 -13.66
C ASP A 445 -7.10 36.88 -14.62
N GLU A 446 -7.44 35.62 -14.87
CA GLU A 446 -6.61 34.75 -15.70
C GLU A 446 -6.64 35.17 -17.18
N THR A 447 -5.46 35.23 -17.80
CA THR A 447 -5.28 35.56 -19.22
C THR A 447 -4.80 34.36 -20.04
N ILE A 448 -5.09 33.14 -19.59
CA ILE A 448 -4.52 31.91 -20.14
C ILE A 448 -5.28 31.54 -21.42
N GLU A 449 -4.54 31.26 -22.50
CA GLU A 449 -5.14 30.79 -23.74
C GLU A 449 -5.70 29.37 -23.60
N VAL A 450 -6.95 29.15 -24.05
CA VAL A 450 -7.62 27.86 -23.95
C VAL A 450 -6.86 26.79 -24.72
N GLY A 451 -6.48 25.72 -24.02
CA GLY A 451 -5.77 24.58 -24.62
C GLY A 451 -4.26 24.69 -24.72
N ASN A 452 -3.69 25.88 -24.51
CA ASN A 452 -2.25 26.10 -24.62
C ASN A 452 -1.52 25.65 -23.33
N GLY A 453 -0.52 24.78 -23.47
CA GLY A 453 0.24 24.23 -22.34
C GLY A 453 -0.62 23.48 -21.31
N VAL A 454 -0.05 23.21 -20.15
CA VAL A 454 -0.76 22.50 -19.06
C VAL A 454 -1.90 23.32 -18.46
N GLN A 455 -1.75 24.65 -18.41
CA GLN A 455 -2.73 25.56 -17.81
C GLN A 455 -3.96 25.73 -18.72
N GLY A 456 -3.73 25.93 -20.02
CA GLY A 456 -4.81 26.03 -21.00
C GLY A 456 -5.58 24.72 -21.16
N ARG A 457 -4.91 23.56 -21.07
CA ARG A 457 -5.61 22.25 -21.05
C ARG A 457 -6.53 22.12 -19.84
N TYR A 458 -6.08 22.56 -18.66
CA TYR A 458 -6.92 22.60 -17.47
C TYR A 458 -8.11 23.56 -17.66
N LYS A 459 -7.88 24.77 -18.19
CA LYS A 459 -8.95 25.72 -18.52
C LYS A 459 -10.00 25.13 -19.46
N ARG A 460 -9.56 24.47 -20.54
CA ARG A 460 -10.46 23.77 -21.47
C ARG A 460 -11.30 22.71 -20.75
N ALA A 461 -10.70 21.94 -19.84
CA ALA A 461 -11.40 20.92 -19.08
C ALA A 461 -12.48 21.50 -18.16
N VAL A 462 -12.20 22.62 -17.49
CA VAL A 462 -13.18 23.33 -16.64
C VAL A 462 -14.36 23.83 -17.47
N LEU A 463 -14.09 24.50 -18.60
CA LEU A 463 -15.15 24.98 -19.50
C LEU A 463 -16.02 23.84 -20.04
N ALA A 464 -15.40 22.72 -20.42
CA ALA A 464 -16.13 21.55 -20.90
C ALA A 464 -17.00 20.90 -19.81
N PHE A 465 -16.49 20.81 -18.57
CA PHE A 465 -17.22 20.23 -17.44
C PHE A 465 -18.44 21.06 -17.05
N TYR A 466 -18.32 22.38 -17.04
CA TYR A 466 -19.39 23.31 -16.67
C TYR A 466 -20.19 23.83 -17.88
N LYS A 467 -20.13 23.20 -19.05
CA LYS A 467 -20.73 23.69 -20.30
C LYS A 467 -22.23 24.01 -20.23
N VAL A 468 -22.98 23.40 -19.32
CA VAL A 468 -24.42 23.71 -19.13
C VAL A 468 -24.61 25.00 -18.34
N GLN A 469 -23.67 25.32 -17.45
CA GLN A 469 -23.67 26.53 -16.62
C GLN A 469 -22.91 27.69 -17.27
N ALA A 470 -21.92 27.38 -18.11
CA ALA A 470 -21.17 28.33 -18.90
C ALA A 470 -21.83 28.54 -20.28
N ASP A 471 -21.79 29.76 -20.81
CA ASP A 471 -22.10 30.00 -22.22
C ASP A 471 -21.15 29.15 -23.09
N PRO A 472 -21.62 28.40 -24.12
CA PRO A 472 -20.76 27.68 -25.05
C PRO A 472 -19.65 28.53 -25.70
N GLU A 473 -19.85 29.85 -25.81
CA GLU A 473 -18.86 30.81 -26.31
C GLU A 473 -17.94 31.37 -25.21
N CYS A 474 -18.15 31.00 -23.94
CA CYS A 474 -17.34 31.46 -22.82
C CYS A 474 -15.90 30.95 -22.94
N ARG A 475 -14.94 31.89 -22.86
CA ARG A 475 -13.50 31.60 -22.97
C ARG A 475 -12.70 31.98 -21.74
N ASN A 476 -13.32 32.42 -20.65
CA ASN A 476 -12.65 32.76 -19.39
C ASN A 476 -13.24 31.93 -18.23
N LEU A 477 -12.63 32.00 -17.05
CA LEU A 477 -13.07 31.26 -15.87
C LEU A 477 -13.65 32.15 -14.76
N ALA A 478 -13.99 33.41 -15.04
CA ALA A 478 -14.39 34.37 -14.02
C ALA A 478 -15.62 33.91 -13.22
N ASP A 479 -16.58 33.30 -13.91
CA ASP A 479 -17.83 32.84 -13.29
C ASP A 479 -17.75 31.41 -12.72
N LYS A 480 -16.55 30.80 -12.65
CA LYS A 480 -16.40 29.41 -12.15
C LYS A 480 -16.99 29.24 -10.75
N SER A 481 -16.86 30.24 -9.88
CA SER A 481 -17.45 30.18 -8.54
C SER A 481 -18.98 30.09 -8.59
N GLN A 482 -19.62 30.81 -9.51
CA GLN A 482 -21.07 30.76 -9.70
C GLN A 482 -21.49 29.43 -10.33
N TRP A 483 -20.76 28.94 -11.35
CA TRP A 483 -21.05 27.64 -11.98
C TRP A 483 -21.02 26.50 -10.97
N LEU A 484 -20.07 26.50 -10.05
CA LEU A 484 -19.98 25.52 -8.98
C LEU A 484 -21.22 25.55 -8.07
N GLU A 485 -21.65 26.72 -7.61
CA GLU A 485 -22.82 26.84 -6.72
C GLU A 485 -24.13 26.46 -7.44
N VAL A 486 -24.29 26.83 -8.71
CA VAL A 486 -25.43 26.39 -9.54
C VAL A 486 -25.42 24.87 -9.71
N PHE A 487 -24.25 24.30 -9.98
CA PHE A 487 -24.08 22.85 -10.13
C PHE A 487 -24.47 22.08 -8.86
N LEU A 488 -24.01 22.54 -7.70
CA LEU A 488 -24.34 21.92 -6.42
C LEU A 488 -25.83 22.03 -6.10
N LYS A 489 -26.46 23.18 -6.34
CA LYS A 489 -27.91 23.34 -6.16
C LYS A 489 -28.72 22.39 -7.03
N ALA A 490 -28.37 22.27 -8.32
CA ALA A 490 -29.02 21.34 -9.24
C ALA A 490 -28.86 19.88 -8.78
N SER A 491 -27.70 19.53 -8.24
CA SER A 491 -27.40 18.19 -7.74
C SER A 491 -28.14 17.84 -6.42
N HIS A 492 -28.55 18.84 -5.64
CA HIS A 492 -29.33 18.67 -4.42
C HIS A 492 -30.85 18.65 -4.68
N GLY A 493 -31.34 19.40 -5.68
CA GLY A 493 -32.77 19.49 -6.01
C GLY A 493 -33.42 18.18 -6.45
N GLY A 494 -32.66 17.21 -6.97
CA GLY A 494 -33.16 15.90 -7.39
C GLY A 494 -33.33 14.86 -6.27
N ARG A 495 -33.26 15.24 -4.99
CA ARG A 495 -33.36 14.30 -3.84
C ARG A 495 -34.62 14.46 -2.98
N HIS A 496 -35.54 15.36 -3.34
CA HIS A 496 -36.81 15.53 -2.62
C HIS A 496 -38.02 14.86 -3.31
N GLU A 497 -37.81 14.17 -4.42
CA GLU A 497 -38.80 13.27 -5.02
C GLU A 497 -38.31 11.83 -4.83
N HIS A 498 -38.55 11.25 -3.65
CA HIS A 498 -38.79 9.81 -3.40
C HIS A 498 -39.08 9.56 -1.93
#